data_AF-A0A1X1MSJ5-F1
#
_entry.id   AF-A0A1X1MSJ5-F1
#
_cell.length_a   1.000
_cell.length_b   1.000
_cell.length_c   1.000
_cell.angle_alpha   90.00
_cell.angle_beta   90.00
_cell.angle_gamma   90.00
#
_symmetry.space_group_name_H-M   'P 1'
#
loop_
_entity.id
_entity.type
_entity.pdbx_description
1 polymer ?
#
loop_
_entity_poly.entity_id
_entity_poly.type
_entity_poly.pdbx_seq_one_letter_code
_entity_poly.pdbx_strand_id
1 'polypeptide(L)'
;MKVKQGMSDLSEHQSRLWVVTIKPEVGTSDTFIIDEDQFREPLQWMVNKGYSSSMLQQVQMMPRSGVLVWQLGNQKHQLLRVK
;
A
#
# COMPACT_ATOMS: atom_id res chain seq x y z
N MET A 1 41.49 -13.63 0.75
CA MET A 1 40.89 -12.59 1.61
C MET A 1 39.50 -12.25 1.07
N LYS A 2 38.50 -12.19 1.96
CA LYS A 2 37.12 -11.79 1.66
C LYS A 2 37.06 -10.28 1.49
N VAL A 3 36.35 -9.77 0.49
CA VAL A 3 35.56 -8.55 0.65
C VAL A 3 34.25 -8.74 -0.10
N LYS A 4 33.16 -8.93 0.66
CA LYS A 4 31.79 -8.92 0.17
C LYS A 4 31.51 -7.47 -0.26
N GLN A 5 31.33 -7.22 -1.55
CA GLN A 5 30.78 -5.94 -1.99
C GLN A 5 29.30 -5.93 -1.67
N GLY A 6 28.97 -5.11 -0.67
CA GLY A 6 27.63 -4.90 -0.14
C GLY A 6 26.70 -4.35 -1.22
N MET A 7 25.45 -4.79 -1.10
CA MET A 7 24.27 -4.31 -1.79
C MET A 7 24.26 -2.78 -1.76
N SER A 8 24.68 -2.19 -2.87
CA SER A 8 24.67 -0.75 -3.10
C SER A 8 23.36 -0.42 -3.80
N ASP A 9 22.25 -0.57 -3.07
CA ASP A 9 21.02 0.12 -3.37
C ASP A 9 20.33 0.32 -2.02
N LEU A 10 20.73 1.41 -1.37
CA LEU A 10 19.92 2.09 -0.37
C LEU A 10 18.65 2.54 -1.09
N SER A 11 17.75 1.59 -1.36
CA SER A 11 16.34 1.90 -1.55
C SER A 11 15.97 2.66 -0.30
N GLU A 12 15.79 3.98 -0.42
CA GLU A 12 15.16 4.79 0.60
C GLU A 12 13.94 3.98 1.05
N HIS A 13 14.02 3.39 2.25
CA HIS A 13 12.89 2.72 2.85
C HIS A 13 11.88 3.83 3.07
N GLN A 14 10.99 4.01 2.10
CA GLN A 14 9.82 4.85 2.26
C GLN A 14 8.91 4.05 3.17
N SER A 15 9.17 4.10 4.48
CA SER A 15 8.30 3.53 5.50
C SER A 15 6.94 4.18 5.34
N ARG A 16 6.03 3.44 4.71
CA ARG A 16 4.68 3.88 4.37
C ARG A 16 3.72 3.08 5.23
N LEU A 17 2.84 3.82 5.89
CA LEU A 17 1.79 3.25 6.69
C LEU A 17 0.46 3.67 6.08
N TRP A 18 -0.40 2.70 5.81
CA TRP A 18 -1.72 2.94 5.24
C TRP A 18 -2.80 2.58 6.24
N VAL A 19 -3.85 3.39 6.30
CA VAL A 19 -5.14 2.97 6.85
C VAL A 19 -6.05 2.65 5.68
N VAL A 20 -6.48 1.40 5.59
CA VAL A 20 -7.33 0.90 4.51
C VAL A 20 -8.69 0.56 5.08
N THR A 21 -9.72 1.27 4.65
CA THR A 21 -11.11 0.93 4.97
C THR A 21 -11.75 0.25 3.77
N ILE A 22 -12.30 -0.95 3.98
CA ILE A 22 -13.06 -1.69 2.98
C ILE A 22 -14.53 -1.64 3.38
N LYS A 23 -15.36 -1.06 2.51
CA LYS A 23 -16.80 -0.93 2.71
C LYS A 23 -17.54 -1.83 1.72
N PRO A 24 -18.24 -2.87 2.15
CA PRO A 24 -19.12 -3.62 1.26
C PRO A 24 -20.34 -2.77 0.86
N GLU A 25 -21.05 -3.17 -0.19
CA GLU A 25 -22.33 -2.54 -0.59
C GLU A 25 -23.39 -2.61 0.52
N VAL A 26 -23.40 -3.70 1.28
CA VAL A 26 -24.31 -3.92 2.41
C VAL A 26 -23.52 -4.47 3.60
N GLY A 27 -23.75 -3.91 4.78
CA GLY A 27 -23.12 -4.35 6.03
C GLY A 27 -22.12 -3.35 6.59
N THR A 28 -21.28 -3.82 7.52
CA THR A 28 -20.28 -3.00 8.21
C THR A 28 -18.95 -2.96 7.45
N SER A 29 -18.22 -1.86 7.62
CA SER A 29 -16.89 -1.70 7.03
C SER A 29 -15.78 -2.21 7.93
N ASP A 30 -14.76 -2.81 7.34
CA ASP A 30 -13.52 -3.21 8.03
C ASP A 30 -12.43 -2.17 7.81
N THR A 31 -11.56 -1.98 8.80
CA THR A 31 -10.40 -1.09 8.70
C THR A 31 -9.11 -1.82 9.08
N PHE A 32 -8.09 -1.67 8.25
CA PHE A 32 -6.80 -2.33 8.36
C PHE A 32 -5.70 -1.28 8.43
N ILE A 33 -4.66 -1.57 9.22
CA ILE A 33 -3.40 -0.82 9.21
C ILE A 33 -2.38 -1.67 8.45
N ILE A 34 -1.87 -1.13 7.34
CA ILE A 34 -0.89 -1.81 6.50
C ILE A 34 0.44 -1.09 6.64
N ASP A 35 1.40 -1.79 7.22
CA ASP A 35 2.77 -1.32 7.42
C ASP A 35 3.67 -1.92 6.33
N GLU A 36 4.11 -1.08 5.39
CA GLU A 36 4.94 -1.52 4.25
C GLU A 36 6.31 -2.05 4.68
N ASP A 37 6.79 -1.69 5.87
CA ASP A 37 8.06 -2.21 6.41
C ASP A 37 7.99 -3.73 6.72
N GLN A 38 6.78 -4.31 6.78
CA GLN A 38 6.57 -5.74 7.00
C GLN A 38 6.57 -6.57 5.71
N PHE A 39 6.68 -5.93 4.54
CA PHE A 39 6.64 -6.58 3.24
C PHE A 39 7.99 -6.51 2.54
N ARG A 40 8.23 -7.45 1.62
CA ARG A 40 9.49 -7.47 0.83
C ARG A 40 9.37 -6.71 -0.48
N GLU A 41 8.15 -6.58 -0.99
CA GLU A 41 7.85 -5.92 -2.24
C GLU A 41 6.98 -4.68 -1.97
N PRO A 42 7.19 -3.56 -2.69
CA PRO A 42 6.35 -2.38 -2.54
C PRO A 42 4.89 -2.67 -2.87
N LEU A 43 3.97 -2.15 -2.05
CA LEU A 43 2.52 -2.26 -2.23
C LEU A 43 2.02 -3.71 -2.28
N GLN A 44 2.78 -4.67 -1.73
CA GLN A 44 2.51 -6.11 -1.85
C GLN A 44 1.12 -6.49 -1.35
N TRP A 45 0.65 -5.87 -0.27
CA TRP A 45 -0.71 -6.12 0.22
C TRP A 45 -1.78 -5.75 -0.81
N MET A 46 -1.61 -4.62 -1.51
CA MET A 46 -2.56 -4.14 -2.51
C MET A 46 -2.53 -4.99 -3.79
N VAL A 47 -1.33 -5.43 -4.19
CA VAL A 47 -1.16 -6.39 -5.28
C VAL A 47 -1.91 -7.69 -4.97
N ASN A 48 -1.73 -8.24 -3.77
CA ASN A 48 -2.41 -9.46 -3.32
C ASN A 48 -3.94 -9.28 -3.22
N LYS A 49 -4.42 -8.05 -3.00
CA LYS A 49 -5.85 -7.72 -3.03
C LYS A 49 -6.42 -7.54 -4.44
N GLY A 50 -5.59 -7.56 -5.48
CA GLY A 50 -6.02 -7.47 -6.87
C GLY A 50 -6.18 -6.04 -7.38
N TYR A 51 -5.47 -5.08 -6.81
CA TYR A 51 -5.47 -3.70 -7.29
C TYR A 51 -4.85 -3.66 -8.69
N SER A 52 -5.47 -2.89 -9.61
CA SER A 52 -4.93 -2.74 -10.96
C SER A 52 -3.62 -1.94 -10.96
N SER A 53 -2.83 -2.09 -12.02
CA SER A 53 -1.60 -1.31 -12.20
C SER A 53 -1.83 0.20 -12.15
N SER A 54 -2.97 0.69 -12.66
CA SER A 54 -3.33 2.11 -12.60
C SER A 54 -3.62 2.57 -11.16
N MET A 55 -4.31 1.76 -10.35
CA MET A 55 -4.51 2.07 -8.93
C MET A 55 -3.19 2.10 -8.16
N LEU A 56 -2.32 1.11 -8.40
CA LEU A 56 -1.01 1.04 -7.75
C LEU A 56 -0.13 2.26 -8.09
N GLN A 57 -0.16 2.73 -9.34
CA GLN A 57 0.52 3.98 -9.72
C GLN A 57 -0.01 5.19 -8.96
N GLN A 58 -1.33 5.31 -8.80
CA GLN A 58 -1.92 6.40 -8.01
C GLN A 58 -1.50 6.34 -6.54
N VAL A 59 -1.49 5.15 -5.93
CA VAL A 59 -0.99 4.94 -4.56
C VAL A 59 0.48 5.35 -4.45
N GLN A 60 1.30 4.95 -5.43
CA GLN A 60 2.74 5.22 -5.43
C GLN A 60 3.05 6.72 -5.42
N MET A 61 2.23 7.51 -6.10
CA MET A 61 2.32 8.97 -6.19
C MET A 61 1.60 9.70 -5.05
N MET A 62 0.89 8.99 -4.18
CA MET A 62 0.03 9.63 -3.18
C MET A 62 0.87 10.32 -2.09
N PRO A 63 0.62 11.60 -1.78
CA PRO A 63 1.34 12.30 -0.72
C PRO A 63 0.92 11.82 0.68
N ARG A 64 1.71 12.17 1.70
CA ARG A 64 1.31 12.00 3.12
C ARG A 64 -0.03 12.68 3.39
N SER A 65 -0.85 12.06 4.22
CA SER A 65 -2.23 12.47 4.50
C SER A 65 -3.16 12.47 3.29
N GLY A 66 -2.71 11.96 2.14
CA GLY A 66 -3.55 11.77 0.96
C GLY A 66 -4.60 10.70 1.20
N VAL A 67 -5.72 10.82 0.50
CA VAL A 67 -6.79 9.81 0.50
C VAL A 67 -7.13 9.46 -0.93
N LEU A 68 -7.19 8.16 -1.22
CA LEU A 68 -7.70 7.63 -2.48
C LEU A 68 -8.86 6.70 -2.20
N VAL A 69 -9.86 6.73 -3.09
CA VAL A 69 -11.08 5.96 -2.95
C VAL A 69 -11.45 5.35 -4.28
N TRP A 70 -11.66 4.05 -4.31
CA TRP A 70 -12.04 3.32 -5.51
C TRP A 70 -13.12 2.30 -5.23
N GLN A 71 -13.80 1.91 -6.31
CA GLN A 71 -14.61 0.71 -6.34
C GLN A 71 -13.75 -0.46 -6.84
N LEU A 72 -13.67 -1.53 -6.06
CA LEU A 72 -13.00 -2.78 -6.41
C LEU A 72 -14.03 -3.91 -6.30
N GLY A 73 -14.57 -4.33 -7.44
CA GLY A 73 -15.75 -5.22 -7.47
C GLY A 73 -16.93 -4.56 -6.75
N ASN A 74 -17.52 -5.28 -5.79
CA ASN A 74 -18.68 -4.81 -5.00
C ASN A 74 -18.26 -4.17 -3.66
N GLN A 75 -17.02 -3.71 -3.57
CA GLN A 75 -16.49 -3.10 -2.35
C GLN A 75 -15.87 -1.74 -2.68
N LYS A 76 -16.11 -0.78 -1.80
CA LYS A 76 -15.46 0.52 -1.84
C LYS A 76 -14.24 0.50 -0.93
N HIS A 77 -13.08 0.69 -1.52
CA HIS A 77 -11.81 0.77 -0.82
C HIS A 77 -11.41 2.22 -0.63
N GLN A 78 -11.08 2.61 0.60
CA GLN A 78 -10.55 3.92 0.94
C GLN A 78 -9.17 3.74 1.56
N LEU A 79 -8.16 4.34 0.95
CA LEU A 79 -6.77 4.30 1.40
C LEU A 79 -6.37 5.68 1.91
N LEU A 80 -5.89 5.75 3.14
CA LEU A 80 -5.27 6.92 3.73
C LEU A 80 -3.77 6.63 3.93
N ARG A 81 -2.90 7.51 3.44
CA ARG A 81 -1.46 7.44 3.75
C ARG A 81 -1.16 8.21 5.01
N VAL A 82 -0.64 7.51 6.00
CA VAL A 82 -0.24 8.09 7.28
C VAL A 82 1.21 8.55 7.26
N LYS A 83 2.13 7.78 6.64
CA LYS A 83 3.57 8.06 6.57
C LYS A 83 4.12 7.98 5.15
#